data_AF-A0A9D0BE95-F1
#
_entry.id   AF-A0A9D0BE95-F1
#
_cell.length_a   1.000
_cell.length_b   1.000
_cell.length_c   1.000
_cell.angle_alpha   90.00
_cell.angle_beta   90.00
_cell.angle_gamma   90.00
#
_symmetry.space_group_name_H-M   'P 1'
#
loop_
_entity.id
_entity.type
_entity.pdbx_description
1 polymer ?
#
loop_
_entity_poly.entity_id
_entity_poly.type
_entity_poly.pdbx_seq_one_letter_code
_entity_poly.pdbx_strand_id
1 'polypeptide(L)'
;RHFPDSDPQYAGIDSRVLLRSTVEKVAARGWRVVNVDLTLIAQAPRLSPYVDTMRGNIAADLDVDTDAVNVKATTTEGLGFTGREEGIAALAVVLLDRFPGPA
;
A
#
# COMPACT_ATOMS: atom_id res chain seq x y z
N ARG A 1 10.11 -2.97 -13.83
CA ARG A 1 10.37 -1.64 -13.22
C ARG A 1 9.41 -0.65 -13.89
N HIS A 2 8.59 0.10 -13.13
CA HIS A 2 7.46 0.86 -13.69
C HIS A 2 7.54 2.37 -13.50
N PHE A 3 8.05 2.86 -12.36
CA PHE A 3 8.15 4.28 -12.02
C PHE A 3 9.56 4.56 -11.50
N PRO A 4 10.54 4.87 -12.39
CA PRO A 4 11.90 5.17 -11.96
C PRO A 4 12.00 6.54 -11.28
N ASP A 5 12.63 6.60 -10.10
CA ASP A 5 12.80 7.84 -9.33
C ASP A 5 13.68 8.91 -10.02
N SER A 6 14.45 8.51 -11.03
CA SER A 6 15.27 9.44 -11.84
C SER A 6 14.46 10.19 -12.89
N ASP A 7 13.21 9.80 -13.14
CA ASP A 7 12.37 10.43 -14.14
C ASP A 7 11.60 11.62 -13.51
N PRO A 8 11.83 12.86 -14.00
CA PRO A 8 11.19 14.06 -13.45
C PRO A 8 9.66 13.99 -13.42
N GLN A 9 9.02 13.18 -14.27
CA GLN A 9 7.55 13.10 -14.31
C GLN A 9 6.95 12.48 -13.03
N TYR A 10 7.74 11.71 -12.26
CA TYR A 10 7.29 11.09 -11.00
C TYR A 10 7.75 11.86 -9.77
N ALA A 11 8.54 12.93 -9.92
CA ALA A 11 9.00 13.74 -8.81
C ALA A 11 7.81 14.41 -8.11
N GLY A 12 7.60 14.09 -6.83
CA GLY A 12 6.52 14.67 -6.03
C GLY A 12 5.10 14.23 -6.43
N ILE A 13 4.97 13.18 -7.24
CA ILE A 13 3.67 12.65 -7.64
C ILE A 13 2.93 12.08 -6.41
N ASP A 14 1.61 12.19 -6.42
CA ASP A 14 0.77 11.48 -5.47
C ASP A 14 0.95 9.96 -5.65
N SER A 15 1.48 9.28 -4.62
CA SER A 15 1.69 7.84 -4.60
C SER A 15 0.41 7.03 -4.90
N ARG A 16 -0.78 7.58 -4.63
CA ARG A 16 -2.05 6.93 -4.97
C ARG A 16 -2.28 6.84 -6.48
N VAL A 17 -1.78 7.81 -7.26
CA VAL A 17 -1.78 7.74 -8.73
C VAL A 17 -0.93 6.57 -9.21
N LEU A 18 0.25 6.39 -8.61
CA LEU A 18 1.15 5.28 -8.91
C LEU A 18 0.53 3.92 -8.54
N LEU A 19 -0.17 3.86 -7.40
CA LEU A 19 -0.88 2.65 -6.97
C LEU A 19 -1.98 2.27 -7.97
N ARG A 20 -2.84 3.20 -8.38
CA ARG A 20 -3.88 2.95 -9.39
C ARG A 20 -3.28 2.51 -10.73
N SER A 21 -2.22 3.15 -11.20
CA SER A 21 -1.52 2.72 -12.42
C SER A 21 -0.89 1.32 -12.27
N THR A 22 -0.46 0.93 -11.06
CA THR A 22 0.00 -0.43 -10.78
C THR A 22 -1.13 -1.44 -10.91
N VAL A 23 -2.31 -1.14 -10.35
CA VAL A 23 -3.51 -1.98 -10.42
C VAL A 23 -3.95 -2.17 -11.87
N GLU A 24 -3.98 -1.10 -12.68
CA GLU A 24 -4.27 -1.18 -14.12
C GLU A 24 -3.30 -2.12 -14.85
N LYS A 25 -1.99 -2.06 -14.54
CA LYS A 25 -0.98 -2.94 -15.15
C LYS A 25 -1.14 -4.40 -14.72
N VAL A 26 -1.60 -4.65 -13.50
CA VAL A 26 -1.91 -5.99 -12.97
C VAL A 26 -3.16 -6.54 -13.69
N ALA A 27 -4.20 -5.72 -13.81
CA ALA A 27 -5.44 -6.04 -14.51
C ALA A 27 -5.23 -6.32 -16.00
N ALA A 28 -4.43 -5.50 -16.69
CA ALA A 28 -4.06 -5.71 -18.10
C ALA A 28 -3.34 -7.04 -18.35
N ARG A 29 -2.79 -7.65 -17.30
CA ARG A 29 -2.19 -8.98 -17.38
C ARG A 29 -3.16 -10.11 -17.04
N GLY A 30 -4.42 -9.84 -16.66
CA GLY A 30 -5.43 -10.83 -16.28
C GLY A 30 -5.41 -11.24 -14.81
N TRP A 31 -4.95 -10.35 -13.94
CA TRP A 31 -4.93 -10.55 -12.47
C TRP A 31 -5.77 -9.48 -11.80
N ARG A 32 -6.39 -9.79 -10.67
CA ARG A 32 -7.03 -8.79 -9.79
C ARG A 32 -6.58 -8.99 -8.35
N VAL A 33 -6.71 -7.94 -7.56
CA VAL A 33 -6.44 -7.98 -6.12
C VAL A 33 -7.59 -8.68 -5.42
N VAL A 34 -7.28 -9.63 -4.54
CA VAL A 34 -8.25 -10.28 -3.67
C VAL A 34 -8.31 -9.59 -2.32
N ASN A 35 -7.15 -9.43 -1.69
CA ASN A 35 -7.02 -8.75 -0.41
C ASN A 35 -5.59 -8.23 -0.20
N VAL A 36 -5.44 -7.33 0.76
CA VAL A 36 -4.14 -6.80 1.20
C VAL A 36 -4.06 -6.75 2.72
N ASP A 37 -2.89 -7.11 3.24
CA ASP A 37 -2.53 -6.98 4.64
C ASP A 37 -1.25 -6.15 4.77
N LEU A 38 -1.32 -5.08 5.56
CA LEU A 38 -0.25 -4.10 5.73
C LEU A 38 0.17 -4.01 7.19
N THR A 39 1.46 -3.78 7.43
CA THR A 39 2.03 -3.45 8.74
C THR A 39 2.91 -2.22 8.62
N LEU A 40 2.52 -1.16 9.32
CA LEU A 40 3.33 0.04 9.51
C LEU A 40 4.17 -0.11 10.78
N ILE A 41 5.46 0.15 10.67
CA ILE A 41 6.43 0.07 11.75
C ILE A 41 6.94 1.48 12.02
N ALA A 42 6.45 2.09 13.09
CA ALA A 42 6.76 3.46 13.47
C ALA A 42 6.74 3.62 14.99
N GLN A 43 7.74 4.31 15.54
CA GLN A 43 7.75 4.66 16.97
C GLN A 43 6.76 5.80 17.28
N ALA A 44 6.69 6.79 16.39
CA ALA A 44 5.75 7.91 16.42
C ALA A 44 5.44 8.38 14.97
N PRO A 45 4.29 9.04 14.72
CA PRO A 45 3.18 9.28 15.65
C PRO A 45 2.31 8.03 15.86
N ARG A 46 1.33 8.11 16.76
CA ARG A 46 0.30 7.06 16.89
C ARG A 46 -0.55 7.01 15.63
N LEU A 47 -0.54 5.87 14.95
CA LEU A 47 -1.22 5.70 13.66
C LEU A 47 -2.68 5.24 13.78
N SER A 48 -3.10 4.73 14.94
CA SER A 48 -4.46 4.21 15.15
C SER A 48 -5.60 5.16 14.73
N PRO A 49 -5.52 6.50 14.92
CA PRO A 49 -6.59 7.41 14.48
C PRO A 49 -6.76 7.48 12.95
N TYR A 50 -5.76 7.05 12.18
CA TYR A 50 -5.73 7.17 10.73
C TYR A 50 -5.98 5.84 10.01
N VAL A 51 -5.99 4.72 10.72
CA VAL A 51 -6.06 3.37 10.14
C VAL A 51 -7.30 3.20 9.24
N ASP A 52 -8.48 3.64 9.67
CA ASP A 52 -9.69 3.47 8.86
C ASP A 52 -9.68 4.34 7.61
N THR A 53 -9.10 5.54 7.69
CA THR A 53 -8.91 6.40 6.50
C THR A 53 -7.92 5.77 5.53
N MET A 54 -6.83 5.17 6.02
CA MET A 54 -5.88 4.43 5.19
C MET A 54 -6.56 3.25 4.50
N ARG A 55 -7.33 2.44 5.25
CA ARG A 55 -8.07 1.30 4.70
C ARG A 55 -9.01 1.73 3.57
N GLY A 56 -9.81 2.77 3.78
CA GLY A 56 -10.72 3.29 2.76
C GLY A 56 -10.00 3.80 1.50
N ASN A 57 -8.91 4.55 1.66
CA ASN A 57 -8.12 5.04 0.53
C ASN A 57 -7.50 3.89 -0.27
N ILE A 58 -6.92 2.90 0.41
CA ILE A 58 -6.30 1.73 -0.22
C ILE A 58 -7.36 0.89 -0.91
N ALA A 59 -8.49 0.62 -0.27
CA ALA A 59 -9.60 -0.14 -0.85
C ALA A 59 -10.09 0.49 -2.16
N ALA A 60 -10.30 1.81 -2.15
CA ALA A 60 -10.71 2.56 -3.34
C ALA A 60 -9.65 2.53 -4.46
N ASP A 61 -8.37 2.63 -4.13
CA ASP A 61 -7.30 2.58 -5.15
C ASP A 61 -7.06 1.16 -5.71
N LEU A 62 -7.38 0.12 -4.94
CA LEU A 62 -7.23 -1.29 -5.32
C LEU A 62 -8.49 -1.89 -5.97
N ASP A 63 -9.61 -1.17 -5.98
CA ASP A 63 -10.93 -1.63 -6.44
C ASP A 63 -11.41 -2.89 -5.69
N VAL A 64 -11.35 -2.84 -4.37
CA VAL A 64 -11.82 -3.91 -3.47
C VAL A 64 -12.65 -3.34 -2.32
N ASP A 65 -13.42 -4.19 -1.65
CA ASP A 65 -14.12 -3.81 -0.42
C ASP A 65 -13.13 -3.48 0.70
N THR A 66 -13.52 -2.58 1.61
CA THR A 66 -12.68 -2.18 2.75
C THR A 66 -12.39 -3.35 3.70
N ASP A 67 -13.24 -4.37 3.71
CA ASP A 67 -13.05 -5.60 4.49
C ASP A 67 -11.94 -6.50 3.91
N ALA A 68 -11.55 -6.29 2.65
CA ALA A 68 -10.40 -6.94 2.04
C ALA A 68 -9.07 -6.21 2.32
N VAL A 69 -9.11 -5.13 3.10
CA VAL A 69 -7.93 -4.30 3.43
C VAL A 69 -7.71 -4.28 4.94
N ASN A 70 -6.57 -4.81 5.37
CA ASN A 70 -6.14 -4.73 6.76
C ASN A 70 -4.87 -3.87 6.90
N VAL A 71 -4.87 -2.98 7.90
CA VAL A 71 -3.73 -2.11 8.22
C VAL A 71 -3.42 -2.23 9.71
N LYS A 72 -2.23 -2.75 10.01
CA LYS A 72 -1.70 -2.90 11.36
C LYS A 72 -0.61 -1.85 11.61
N ALA A 73 -0.44 -1.45 12.85
CA ALA A 73 0.67 -0.59 13.26
C ALA A 73 1.34 -1.18 14.50
N THR A 74 2.67 -1.18 14.51
CA THR A 74 3.49 -1.60 15.65
C THR A 74 4.68 -0.69 15.81
N THR A 75 5.25 -0.67 17.01
CA THR A 75 6.58 -0.09 17.25
C THR A 75 7.64 -1.18 17.23
N THR A 76 8.92 -0.80 17.26
CA THR A 76 10.04 -1.71 17.51
C THR A 76 10.59 -1.58 18.93
N GLU A 77 9.77 -1.04 19.85
CA GLU A 77 10.11 -0.87 21.27
C GLU A 77 11.46 -0.15 21.49
N GLY A 78 11.69 0.92 20.72
CA GLY A 78 12.94 1.70 20.75
C GLY A 78 14.14 1.06 20.05
N LEU A 79 13.98 -0.11 19.41
CA LEU A 79 15.07 -0.79 18.70
C LEU A 79 15.16 -0.37 17.22
N GLY A 80 16.39 -0.26 16.72
CA GLY A 80 16.65 0.02 15.30
C GLY A 80 16.28 1.45 14.86
N PHE A 81 16.40 1.72 13.56
CA PHE A 81 16.17 3.07 13.01
C PHE A 81 14.71 3.52 13.18
N THR A 82 13.75 2.59 13.06
CA THR A 82 12.32 2.89 13.30
C THR A 82 12.04 3.21 14.76
N GLY A 83 12.73 2.55 15.70
CA GLY A 83 12.60 2.78 17.14
C GLY A 83 13.29 4.07 17.62
N ARG A 84 14.34 4.50 16.92
CA ARG A 84 15.01 5.80 17.13
C ARG A 84 14.35 6.97 16.39
N GLU A 85 13.17 6.77 15.80
CA GLU A 85 12.42 7.81 15.07
C GLU A 85 13.15 8.37 13.84
N GLU A 86 14.11 7.64 13.27
CA GLU A 86 14.86 8.06 12.08
C GLU A 86 14.09 7.78 10.78
N GLY A 87 13.03 6.97 10.85
CA GLY A 87 12.20 6.62 9.71
C GLY A 87 11.04 5.69 10.06
N ILE A 88 10.21 5.42 9.06
CA ILE A 88 9.08 4.49 9.14
C ILE A 88 9.30 3.39 8.11
N ALA A 89 8.96 2.15 8.46
CA ALA A 89 8.91 1.04 7.51
C ALA A 89 7.47 0.58 7.26
N ALA A 90 7.21 0.05 6.07
CA ALA A 90 5.93 -0.52 5.69
C ALA A 90 6.14 -1.89 5.04
N LEU A 91 5.35 -2.86 5.48
CA LEU A 91 5.31 -4.21 4.92
C LEU A 91 3.92 -4.45 4.34
N ALA A 92 3.86 -5.04 3.14
CA ALA A 92 2.61 -5.32 2.44
C ALA A 92 2.62 -6.76 1.90
N VAL A 93 1.53 -7.49 2.11
CA VAL A 93 1.26 -8.78 1.48
C VAL A 93 -0.05 -8.67 0.72
N VAL A 94 -0.03 -9.02 -0.57
CA VAL A 94 -1.19 -8.90 -1.46
C VAL A 94 -1.46 -10.27 -2.08
N LEU A 95 -2.70 -10.73 -1.99
CA LEU A 95 -3.15 -11.90 -2.74
C LEU A 95 -3.74 -11.46 -4.07
N LEU A 96 -3.29 -12.11 -5.15
CA LEU A 96 -3.84 -11.94 -6.48
C LEU A 96 -4.53 -13.22 -6.92
N ASP A 97 -5.65 -13.08 -7.63
CA ASP A 97 -6.25 -14.19 -8.36
C ASP A 97 -6.20 -13.94 -9.87
N ARG A 98 -6.29 -15.04 -10.61
CA ARG A 98 -6.40 -14.98 -12.07
C ARG A 98 -7.84 -14.66 -12.41
N PHE A 99 -8.06 -13.52 -13.05
CA PHE A 99 -9.35 -13.18 -13.62
C PHE A 99 -9.21 -13.13 -15.15
N PRO A 100 -9.71 -14.13 -15.88
CA PRO A 100 -9.88 -13.96 -17.32
C PRO A 100 -10.87 -12.81 -17.48
N GLY A 101 -10.41 -11.66 -17.98
CA GLY A 101 -11.30 -10.58 -18.37
C GLY A 101 -12.38 -11.09 -19.34
N PRO A 102 -13.48 -10.35 -19.53
CA PRO A 102 -14.47 -10.74 -20.54
C PRO A 102 -13.75 -10.96 -21.88
N ALA A 103 -14.02 -12.12 -22.50
CA ALA A 103 -13.48 -12.51 -23.79
C ALA A 103 -13.86 -11.52 -24.90
#